data_AF-A0A657IV55-F1
#
_entry.id   AF-A0A657IV55-F1
#
_cell.length_a   1.000
_cell.length_b   1.000
_cell.length_c   1.000
_cell.angle_alpha   90.00
_cell.angle_beta   90.00
_cell.angle_gamma   90.00
#
_symmetry.space_group_name_H-M   'P 1'
#
loop_
_entity.id
_entity.type
_entity.pdbx_description
1 polymer ?
#
loop_
_entity_poly.entity_id
_entity_poly.type
_entity_poly.pdbx_seq_one_letter_code
_entity_poly.pdbx_strand_id
1 'polypeptide(L)'
;MVVTNAHVVAGVEETTVETRTGSAYAGTVVHYDAATDLAVISAPDLPAAALSTGPDAAAGDLVEFMGYPLGGPFASRTATVQGLSETRTRDADGNRAPARQIYQLAADVQQGNSGGPLLNSDGQVIG
;
A
#
# COMPACT_ATOMS: atom_id res chain seq x y z
N MET A 1 8.75 4.82 10.17
CA MET A 1 8.43 3.50 9.57
C MET A 1 7.52 3.73 8.38
N VAL A 2 7.67 2.95 7.32
CA VAL A 2 6.83 2.98 6.13
C VAL A 2 6.33 1.56 5.90
N VAL A 3 5.03 1.41 5.65
CA VAL A 3 4.40 0.14 5.31
C VAL A 3 4.21 0.09 3.80
N THR A 4 4.45 -1.07 3.20
CA THR A 4 4.24 -1.32 1.77
C THR A 4 3.98 -2.81 1.52
N ASN A 5 3.75 -3.21 0.28
CA ASN A 5 3.67 -4.62 -0.07
C ASN A 5 5.06 -5.28 -0.12
N ALA A 6 5.15 -6.55 0.30
CA ALA A 6 6.40 -7.30 0.29
C ALA A 6 6.99 -7.44 -1.11
N HIS A 7 6.15 -7.70 -2.13
CA HIS A 7 6.62 -7.84 -3.52
C HIS A 7 7.25 -6.55 -4.10
N VAL A 8 6.99 -5.38 -3.50
CA VAL A 8 7.61 -4.10 -3.91
C VAL A 8 9.08 -4.06 -3.51
N VAL A 9 9.44 -4.72 -2.40
CA VAL A 9 10.80 -4.75 -1.86
C VAL A 9 11.45 -6.14 -1.95
N ALA A 10 10.87 -7.05 -2.73
CA ALA A 10 11.43 -8.38 -2.91
C ALA A 10 12.78 -8.29 -3.64
N GLY A 11 13.83 -8.86 -3.04
CA GLY A 11 15.17 -8.93 -3.64
C GLY A 11 15.99 -7.63 -3.60
N VAL A 12 15.55 -6.59 -2.88
CA VAL A 12 16.34 -5.37 -2.65
C VAL A 12 16.97 -5.37 -1.26
N GLU A 13 18.27 -5.11 -1.19
CA GLU A 13 19.03 -5.01 0.07
C GLU A 13 18.97 -3.60 0.68
N GLU A 14 18.94 -2.57 -0.18
CA GLU A 14 18.81 -1.17 0.19
C GLU A 14 17.56 -0.57 -0.44
N THR A 15 16.83 0.24 0.32
CA THR A 15 15.63 0.94 -0.16
C THR A 15 15.76 2.43 0.06
N THR A 16 15.16 3.22 -0.82
CA THR A 16 15.05 4.66 -0.65
C THR A 16 13.58 5.04 -0.59
N VAL A 17 13.20 5.84 0.38
CA VAL A 17 11.86 6.41 0.49
C VAL A 17 11.90 7.81 -0.11
N GLU A 18 11.19 8.00 -1.23
CA GLU A 18 11.05 9.30 -1.86
C GLU A 18 9.73 9.97 -1.46
N THR A 19 9.82 11.21 -1.01
CA THR A 19 8.66 12.04 -0.69
C THR A 19 8.11 12.72 -1.93
N ARG A 20 6.86 13.18 -1.87
CA ARG A 20 6.21 13.93 -2.97
C ARG A 20 6.95 15.19 -3.39
N THR A 21 7.82 15.73 -2.54
CA THR A 21 8.67 16.90 -2.83
C THR A 21 9.99 16.53 -3.50
N GLY A 22 10.22 15.25 -3.80
CA GLY A 22 11.45 14.73 -4.42
C GLY A 22 12.61 14.52 -3.45
N SER A 23 12.40 14.70 -2.14
CA SER A 23 13.43 14.41 -1.14
C SER A 23 13.50 12.91 -0.88
N ALA A 24 14.71 12.36 -0.91
CA ALA A 24 15.02 10.95 -0.74
C ALA A 24 15.61 10.67 0.65
N TYR A 25 15.15 9.60 1.28
CA TYR A 25 15.58 9.16 2.62
C TYR A 25 16.00 7.71 2.58
N ALA A 26 17.12 7.38 3.21
CA ALA A 26 17.59 6.00 3.32
C ALA A 26 16.58 5.17 4.12
N GLY A 27 16.29 3.97 3.62
CA GLY A 27 15.36 3.03 4.21
C GLY A 27 15.96 1.63 4.29
N THR A 28 15.71 0.96 5.41
CA THR A 28 16.07 -0.45 5.61
C THR A 28 14.80 -1.27 5.81
N VAL A 29 14.64 -2.36 5.06
CA VAL A 29 13.55 -3.31 5.31
C VAL A 29 13.80 -3.99 6.66
N VAL A 30 12.94 -3.72 7.63
CA VAL A 30 13.02 -4.27 9.00
C VAL A 30 12.01 -5.39 9.23
N HIS A 31 11.03 -5.52 8.33
CA HIS A 31 10.09 -6.62 8.32
C HIS A 31 9.71 -6.96 6.87
N TYR A 32 9.67 -8.25 6.56
CA TYR A 32 9.26 -8.79 5.27
C TYR A 32 8.44 -10.06 5.54
N ASP A 33 7.18 -10.04 5.12
CA ASP A 33 6.27 -11.17 5.17
C ASP A 33 5.66 -11.39 3.78
N ALA A 34 6.26 -12.33 3.04
CA ALA A 34 5.73 -12.74 1.74
C ALA A 34 4.31 -13.31 1.84
N ALA A 35 4.01 -14.08 2.88
CA ALA A 35 2.75 -14.82 3.01
C ALA A 35 1.55 -13.90 3.18
N THR A 36 1.71 -12.72 3.76
CA THR A 36 0.69 -11.65 3.79
C THR A 36 0.92 -10.54 2.77
N ASP A 37 2.05 -10.58 2.05
CA ASP A 37 2.54 -9.54 1.13
C ASP A 37 2.67 -8.17 1.82
N LEU A 38 3.25 -8.17 3.02
CA LEU A 38 3.49 -6.99 3.85
C LEU A 38 4.99 -6.79 4.09
N ALA A 39 5.45 -5.54 4.02
CA ALA A 39 6.78 -5.16 4.44
C ALA A 39 6.77 -3.85 5.25
N VAL A 40 7.75 -3.72 6.14
CA VAL A 40 7.99 -2.50 6.91
C VAL A 40 9.41 -2.02 6.65
N ILE A 41 9.54 -0.75 6.26
CA ILE A 41 10.80 -0.06 6.04
C ILE A 41 11.02 0.92 7.21
N SER A 42 12.18 0.82 7.84
CA SER A 42 12.68 1.83 8.77
C SER A 42 13.38 2.93 7.99
N ALA A 43 12.80 4.14 8.02
CA ALA A 43 13.38 5.37 7.51
C ALA A 43 13.33 6.41 8.64
N PRO A 44 14.36 6.46 9.51
CA PRO A 44 14.34 7.28 10.73
C PRO A 44 14.38 8.78 10.43
N ASP A 45 15.01 9.17 9.33
CA ASP A 45 15.17 10.58 8.93
C ASP A 45 13.98 11.12 8.12
N LEU A 46 12.97 10.30 7.84
CA LEU A 46 11.77 10.69 7.10
C LEU A 46 10.91 11.63 7.97
N PRO A 47 10.70 12.91 7.59
CA PRO A 47 9.94 13.87 8.38
C PRO A 47 8.44 13.76 8.10
N ALA A 48 7.87 12.57 8.34
CA ALA A 48 6.46 12.28 8.10
C ALA A 48 5.73 11.88 9.38
N ALA A 49 4.51 12.41 9.55
CA ALA A 49 3.61 11.93 10.59
C ALA A 49 3.03 10.56 10.19
N ALA A 50 2.76 9.71 11.18
CA ALA A 50 2.03 8.48 10.95
C ALA A 50 0.58 8.79 10.54
N LEU A 51 0.07 8.03 9.57
CA LEU A 51 -1.35 8.06 9.25
C LEU A 51 -2.15 7.37 10.36
N SER A 52 -3.31 7.91 10.69
CA SER A 52 -4.26 7.25 11.59
C SER A 52 -5.04 6.17 10.86
N THR A 53 -5.38 5.08 11.53
CA THR A 53 -6.27 4.04 11.00
C THR A 53 -7.74 4.39 11.25
N GLY A 54 -8.60 4.03 10.32
CA GLY A 54 -10.04 4.23 10.38
C GLY A 54 -10.81 2.92 10.49
N PRO A 55 -12.13 2.98 10.70
CA PRO A 55 -13.00 1.81 10.59
C PRO A 55 -13.11 1.34 9.13
N ASP A 56 -13.46 0.07 8.94
CA ASP A 56 -13.68 -0.51 7.62
C ASP A 56 -14.77 0.24 6.82
N ALA A 57 -14.59 0.33 5.51
CA ALA A 57 -15.56 0.92 4.60
C ALA A 57 -16.62 -0.12 4.16
N ALA A 58 -17.85 0.35 3.96
CA ALA A 58 -18.95 -0.44 3.43
C ALA A 58 -19.03 -0.34 1.90
N ALA A 59 -19.74 -1.29 1.29
CA ALA A 59 -20.08 -1.20 -0.13
C ALA A 59 -20.88 0.08 -0.41
N GLY A 60 -20.48 0.83 -1.43
CA GLY A 60 -21.03 2.14 -1.78
C GLY A 60 -20.22 3.32 -1.25
N ASP A 61 -19.33 3.12 -0.29
CA ASP A 61 -18.52 4.20 0.26
C ASP A 61 -17.49 4.70 -0.76
N LEU A 62 -17.23 6.01 -0.72
CA LEU A 62 -16.16 6.65 -1.46
C LEU A 62 -14.87 6.59 -0.65
N VAL A 63 -13.81 6.16 -1.31
CA VAL A 63 -12.47 6.04 -0.75
C VAL A 63 -11.46 6.63 -1.71
N GLU A 64 -10.28 6.97 -1.21
CA GLU A 64 -9.18 7.51 -2.01
C GLU A 64 -7.98 6.59 -1.95
N PHE A 65 -7.39 6.28 -3.10
CA PHE A 65 -6.13 5.54 -3.17
C PHE A 65 -5.03 6.41 -3.76
N MET A 66 -3.83 6.27 -3.21
CA MET A 66 -2.68 7.12 -3.55
C MET A 66 -1.49 6.28 -3.98
N GLY A 67 -0.77 6.72 -5.01
CA GLY A 67 0.40 5.99 -5.48
C GLY A 67 1.09 6.63 -6.68
N TYR A 68 1.95 5.85 -7.33
CA TYR A 68 2.74 6.24 -8.50
C TYR A 68 2.38 5.31 -9.68
N PRO A 69 1.18 5.45 -10.27
CA PRO A 69 0.67 4.54 -11.28
C PRO A 69 1.63 4.46 -12.48
N LEU A 70 1.98 3.23 -12.87
CA LEU A 70 2.91 2.90 -13.94
C LEU A 70 4.31 3.52 -13.77
N GLY A 71 4.71 3.84 -12.53
CA GLY A 71 5.96 4.57 -12.24
C GLY A 71 5.92 6.04 -12.66
N GLY A 72 4.72 6.56 -12.96
CA GLY A 72 4.49 7.96 -13.29
C GLY A 72 4.49 8.87 -12.05
N PRO A 73 4.03 10.12 -12.20
CA PRO A 73 3.94 11.05 -11.08
C PRO A 73 2.94 10.57 -10.03
N PHE A 74 3.09 11.08 -8.81
CA PHE A 74 2.13 10.87 -7.74
C PHE A 74 0.70 11.19 -8.20
N ALA A 75 -0.21 10.26 -7.97
CA ALA A 75 -1.62 10.41 -8.26
C ALA A 75 -2.47 10.04 -7.05
N SER A 76 -3.54 10.81 -6.86
CA SER A 76 -4.58 10.59 -5.87
C SER A 76 -5.89 10.43 -6.61
N ARG A 77 -6.60 9.32 -6.39
CA ARG A 77 -7.81 8.97 -7.14
C ARG A 77 -8.89 8.44 -6.22
N THR A 78 -10.13 8.83 -6.49
CA THR A 78 -11.31 8.30 -5.79
C THR A 78 -11.74 6.97 -6.40
N ALA A 79 -12.24 6.07 -5.56
CA ALA A 79 -12.88 4.82 -5.94
C ALA A 79 -14.17 4.62 -5.13
N THR A 80 -15.09 3.81 -5.66
CA THR A 80 -16.25 3.33 -4.90
C THR A 80 -16.02 1.90 -4.44
N VAL A 81 -16.16 1.64 -3.14
CA VAL A 81 -16.07 0.30 -2.58
C VAL A 81 -17.22 -0.56 -3.11
N GLN A 82 -16.90 -1.70 -3.71
CA GLN A 82 -17.88 -2.69 -4.15
C GLN A 82 -18.18 -3.72 -3.06
N GLY A 83 -17.25 -3.91 -2.12
CA GLY A 83 -17.36 -4.80 -0.98
C GLY A 83 -16.00 -5.40 -0.59
N LEU A 84 -16.04 -6.35 0.35
CA LEU A 84 -14.90 -7.16 0.73
C LEU A 84 -15.00 -8.55 0.09
N SER A 85 -13.88 -9.09 -0.36
CA SER A 85 -13.79 -10.45 -0.90
C SER A 85 -12.57 -11.15 -0.36
N GLU A 86 -12.65 -12.47 -0.22
CA GLU A 86 -11.47 -13.28 0.00
C GLU A 86 -10.83 -13.64 -1.35
N THR A 87 -9.53 -13.45 -1.47
CA THR A 87 -8.75 -13.89 -2.64
C THR A 87 -7.61 -14.80 -2.20
N ARG A 88 -7.26 -15.74 -3.08
CA ARG A 88 -6.06 -16.57 -2.94
C ARG A 88 -5.14 -16.25 -4.11
N THR A 89 -4.06 -15.55 -3.82
CA THR A 89 -3.02 -15.20 -4.79
C THR A 89 -1.74 -15.97 -4.51
N ARG A 90 -0.74 -15.81 -5.38
CA ARG A 90 0.63 -16.16 -5.00
C ARG A 90 1.17 -15.13 -4.03
N ASP A 91 2.10 -15.54 -3.17
CA ASP A 91 2.88 -14.62 -2.35
C ASP A 91 3.98 -13.92 -3.18
N ALA A 92 4.72 -13.03 -2.52
CA ALA A 92 5.83 -12.30 -3.13
C ALA A 92 6.93 -13.21 -3.69
N ASP A 93 7.06 -14.44 -3.19
CA ASP A 93 8.07 -15.42 -3.62
C ASP A 93 7.52 -16.41 -4.66
N GLY A 94 6.24 -16.29 -5.04
CA GLY A 94 5.59 -17.13 -6.04
C GLY A 94 4.95 -18.42 -5.51
N ASN A 95 4.91 -18.64 -4.20
CA ASN A 95 4.27 -19.79 -3.57
C ASN A 95 2.77 -19.56 -3.35
N ARG A 96 2.03 -20.61 -2.94
CA ARG A 96 0.62 -20.48 -2.57
C ARG A 96 0.50 -19.67 -1.27
N ALA A 97 -0.15 -18.52 -1.32
CA ALA A 97 -0.45 -17.72 -0.15
C ALA A 97 -1.75 -18.17 0.54
N PRO A 98 -1.91 -17.90 1.86
CA PRO A 98 -3.20 -17.99 2.52
C PRO A 98 -4.24 -17.08 1.86
N ALA A 99 -5.52 -17.36 2.09
CA ALA A 99 -6.59 -16.46 1.66
C ALA A 99 -6.47 -15.13 2.40
N ARG A 100 -6.72 -14.03 1.70
CA ARG A 100 -6.65 -12.67 2.24
C ARG A 100 -7.93 -11.94 1.90
N GLN A 101 -8.41 -11.14 2.84
CA GLN A 101 -9.52 -10.23 2.61
C GLN A 101 -9.01 -9.00 1.87
N ILE A 102 -9.70 -8.61 0.81
CA ILE A 102 -9.37 -7.46 -0.03
C ILE A 102 -10.60 -6.58 -0.23
N TYR A 103 -10.38 -5.27 -0.31
CA TYR A 103 -11.38 -4.35 -0.85
C TYR A 103 -11.47 -4.52 -2.35
N GLN A 104 -12.69 -4.67 -2.85
CA GLN A 104 -12.98 -4.57 -4.27
C GLN A 104 -13.38 -3.12 -4.56
N LEU A 105 -12.72 -2.50 -5.53
CA LEU A 105 -12.90 -1.09 -5.87
C LEU A 105 -13.40 -0.97 -7.31
N ALA A 106 -14.38 -0.11 -7.54
CA ALA A 106 -14.73 0.34 -8.88
C ALA A 106 -13.82 1.52 -9.26
N ALA A 107 -12.60 1.21 -9.68
CA ALA A 107 -11.61 2.17 -10.17
C ALA A 107 -10.52 1.48 -11.00
N ASP A 108 -9.81 2.27 -11.80
CA ASP A 108 -8.62 1.82 -12.54
C ASP A 108 -7.38 1.83 -11.65
N VAL A 109 -7.21 0.75 -10.87
CA VAL A 109 -5.99 0.51 -10.07
C VAL A 109 -4.91 -0.11 -10.96
N GLN A 110 -3.73 0.50 -10.97
CA GLN A 110 -2.60 0.09 -11.79
C GLN A 110 -1.38 -0.30 -10.96
N GLN A 111 -0.42 -1.01 -11.56
CA GLN A 111 0.90 -1.22 -10.97
C GLN A 111 1.50 0.12 -10.54
N GLY A 112 2.22 0.13 -9.41
CA GLY A 112 2.76 1.36 -8.81
C GLY A 112 1.80 2.07 -7.86
N ASN A 113 0.53 1.65 -7.80
CA ASN A 113 -0.32 1.92 -6.63
C ASN A 113 -0.15 0.88 -5.51
N SER A 114 0.50 -0.27 -5.80
CA SER A 114 0.79 -1.31 -4.81
C SER A 114 1.55 -0.75 -3.60
N GLY A 115 1.07 -1.05 -2.40
CA GLY A 115 1.63 -0.57 -1.14
C GLY A 115 1.23 0.86 -0.76
N GLY A 116 0.49 1.55 -1.63
CA GLY A 116 -0.12 2.85 -1.32
C GLY A 116 -1.36 2.70 -0.44
N PRO A 117 -1.71 3.74 0.35
CA PRO A 117 -2.83 3.66 1.27
C PRO A 117 -4.18 3.75 0.54
N LEU A 118 -5.17 3.05 1.06
CA LEU A 118 -6.59 3.28 0.84
C LEU A 118 -7.14 4.09 2.02
N LEU A 119 -7.68 5.28 1.73
CA LEU A 119 -8.13 6.25 2.73
C LEU A 119 -9.65 6.42 2.69
N ASN A 120 -10.26 6.57 3.86
CA ASN A 120 -11.65 7.04 3.97
C ASN A 120 -11.73 8.57 3.79
N SER A 121 -12.94 9.12 3.83
CA SER A 121 -13.20 10.56 3.68
C SER A 121 -12.54 11.45 4.75
N ASP A 122 -12.16 10.86 5.88
CA ASP A 122 -11.47 11.55 6.98
C ASP A 122 -9.94 11.47 6.85
N GLY A 123 -9.43 10.87 5.76
CA GLY A 123 -7.99 10.68 5.51
C GLY A 123 -7.37 9.58 6.37
N GLN A 124 -8.18 8.69 6.94
CA GLN A 124 -7.70 7.57 7.75
C GLN A 124 -7.48 6.33 6.88
N VAL A 125 -6.43 5.57 7.18
CA VAL A 125 -6.09 4.33 6.49
C VAL A 125 -7.09 3.25 6.84
N ILE A 126 -7.69 2.64 5.83
CA ILE A 126 -8.61 1.52 5.95
C ILE A 126 -8.12 0.28 5.18
N GLY A 127 -7.09 0.43 4.35
CA GLY A 127 -6.49 -0.64 3.54
C GLY A 127 -5.19 -0.23 2.87
#